data_AF-A0A521L6W1-F1
#
_entry.id   AF-A0A521L6W1-F1
#
_cell.length_a   1.000
_cell.length_b   1.000
_cell.length_c   1.000
_cell.angle_alpha   90.00
_cell.angle_beta   90.00
_cell.angle_gamma   90.00
#
_symmetry.space_group_name_H-M   'P 1'
#
loop_
_entity.id
_entity.type
_entity.pdbx_description
1 polymer ?
#
loop_
_entity_poly.entity_id
_entity_poly.type
_entity_poly.pdbx_seq_one_letter_code
_entity_poly.pdbx_strand_id
1 'polypeptide(L)'
;MRAELEAAAKPTRSEMTRRKLMIAAAELIQDSGFGGLKVADICKRADFAHGTFYLHWKDKRGVAHDVLTAFMEAIRAHRPRRRPAQSFYERLVIGHLYYIDLYRRNIGLMRCQGQLADELDEFAAIGLEANLALAHRIVRAAEREAPSLTGEPVAPRLAAALGCIAMVDKLLHDVFARGLVIGLSDQELATTLSLSWHRALLGRDPPSMPG
;
A
#
# COMPACT_ATOMS: atom_id res chain seq x y z
N MET A 1 -14.04 -5.20 -30.97
CA MET A 1 -12.96 -5.71 -30.09
C MET A 1 -11.55 -5.31 -30.53
N ARG A 2 -11.20 -5.30 -31.83
CA ARG A 2 -9.89 -4.81 -32.31
C ARG A 2 -9.76 -3.27 -32.37
N ALA A 3 -10.89 -2.55 -32.47
CA ALA A 3 -10.95 -1.10 -32.63
C ALA A 3 -11.14 -0.28 -31.34
N GLU A 4 -11.34 -0.92 -30.17
CA GLU A 4 -11.46 -0.23 -28.87
C GLU A 4 -10.19 -0.33 -28.02
N LEU A 5 -9.17 -1.06 -28.48
CA LEU A 5 -7.88 -1.23 -27.80
C LEU A 5 -6.75 -0.37 -28.39
N GLU A 6 -7.03 0.43 -29.44
CA GLU A 6 -6.06 1.36 -30.03
C GLU A 6 -6.00 2.72 -29.30
N ALA A 7 -6.85 2.96 -28.30
CA ALA A 7 -6.95 4.24 -27.58
C ALA A 7 -6.12 4.33 -26.28
N ALA A 8 -5.06 3.52 -26.13
CA ALA A 8 -3.96 3.86 -25.25
C ALA A 8 -2.77 4.24 -26.13
N ALA A 9 -2.50 5.53 -26.27
CA ALA A 9 -1.33 6.02 -27.00
C ALA A 9 -0.08 5.30 -26.47
N LYS A 10 0.78 4.82 -27.38
CA LYS A 10 2.09 4.27 -27.00
C LYS A 10 2.80 5.31 -26.13
N PRO A 11 3.36 4.92 -24.97
CA PRO A 11 4.02 5.88 -24.10
C PRO A 11 5.11 6.61 -24.87
N THR A 12 5.14 7.92 -24.73
CA THR A 12 6.16 8.78 -25.31
C THR A 12 7.54 8.36 -24.82
N ARG A 13 8.59 8.68 -25.58
CA ARG A 13 9.97 8.44 -25.15
C ARG A 13 10.26 9.08 -23.79
N SER A 14 9.71 10.26 -23.53
CA SER A 14 9.81 10.97 -22.25
C SER A 14 9.20 10.15 -21.09
N GLU A 15 8.01 9.59 -21.28
CA GLU A 15 7.35 8.75 -20.26
C GLU A 15 8.10 7.44 -20.00
N MET A 16 8.64 6.81 -21.05
CA MET A 16 9.46 5.61 -20.88
C MET A 16 10.74 5.90 -20.09
N THR A 17 11.42 7.02 -20.39
CA THR A 17 12.60 7.47 -19.64
C THR A 17 12.25 7.75 -18.18
N ARG A 18 11.17 8.51 -17.94
CA ARG A 18 10.67 8.79 -16.58
C ARG A 18 10.41 7.52 -15.80
N ARG A 19 9.73 6.53 -16.39
CA ARG A 19 9.47 5.22 -15.74
C ARG A 19 10.76 4.47 -15.39
N LYS A 20 11.74 4.41 -16.29
CA LYS A 20 13.03 3.75 -16.03
C LYS A 20 13.79 4.40 -14.87
N LEU A 21 13.82 5.73 -14.82
CA LEU A 21 14.43 6.47 -13.72
C LEU A 21 13.70 6.24 -12.39
N MET A 22 12.36 6.20 -12.40
CA MET A 22 11.57 5.87 -11.21
C MET A 22 11.83 4.44 -10.72
N ILE A 23 11.92 3.45 -11.62
CA ILE A 23 12.24 2.05 -11.25
C ILE A 23 13.64 1.99 -10.60
N ALA A 24 14.64 2.62 -11.21
CA ALA A 24 15.98 2.69 -10.63
C ALA A 24 16.00 3.37 -9.25
N ALA A 25 15.23 4.45 -9.07
CA ALA A 25 15.09 5.11 -7.78
C ALA A 25 14.38 4.21 -6.74
N ALA A 26 13.32 3.50 -7.12
CA ALA A 26 12.60 2.57 -6.25
C ALA A 26 13.51 1.44 -5.75
N GLU A 27 14.32 0.86 -6.65
CA GLU A 27 15.31 -0.17 -6.30
C GLU A 27 16.38 0.38 -5.35
N LEU A 28 16.92 1.57 -5.62
CA LEU A 28 17.90 2.20 -4.73
C LEU A 28 17.33 2.58 -3.36
N ILE A 29 16.07 3.03 -3.29
CA ILE A 29 15.36 3.28 -2.03
C ILE A 29 15.14 1.97 -1.27
N GLN A 30 14.78 0.91 -1.98
CA GLN A 30 14.58 -0.42 -1.39
C GLN A 30 15.88 -0.92 -0.72
N ASP A 31 17.02 -0.75 -1.39
CA ASP A 31 18.32 -1.25 -0.94
C ASP A 31 18.97 -0.37 0.13
N SER A 32 18.99 0.96 -0.07
CA SER A 32 19.81 1.91 0.71
C SER A 32 19.03 2.99 1.44
N GLY A 33 17.70 3.03 1.28
CA GLY A 33 16.84 4.05 1.85
C GLY A 33 17.00 5.43 1.20
N PHE A 34 16.19 6.40 1.65
CA PHE A 34 16.19 7.74 1.09
C PHE A 34 17.48 8.53 1.35
N GLY A 35 18.10 8.34 2.52
CA GLY A 35 19.36 9.00 2.88
C GLY A 35 20.49 8.67 1.89
N GLY A 36 20.59 7.39 1.50
CA GLY A 36 21.59 6.90 0.54
C GLY A 36 21.30 7.23 -0.92
N LEU A 37 20.08 7.66 -1.26
CA LEU A 37 19.67 7.94 -2.63
C LEU A 37 20.44 9.13 -3.22
N LYS A 38 21.08 8.92 -4.38
CA LYS A 38 21.80 9.93 -5.16
C LYS A 38 21.32 9.95 -6.61
N VAL A 39 21.15 11.16 -7.17
CA VAL A 39 20.76 11.35 -8.59
C VAL A 39 21.74 10.64 -9.54
N ALA A 40 23.03 10.69 -9.22
CA ALA A 40 24.07 10.05 -10.03
C ALA A 40 23.87 8.53 -10.15
N ASP A 41 23.55 7.87 -9.03
CA ASP A 41 23.33 6.43 -8.97
C ASP A 41 22.03 6.03 -9.68
N ILE A 42 20.97 6.85 -9.57
CA ILE A 42 19.71 6.65 -10.32
C ILE A 42 19.99 6.68 -11.83
N CYS A 43 20.71 7.71 -12.30
CA CYS A 43 21.02 7.87 -13.72
C CYS A 43 21.88 6.72 -14.24
N LYS A 44 22.92 6.36 -13.48
CA LYS A 44 23.82 5.24 -13.80
C LYS A 44 23.05 3.93 -13.90
N ARG A 45 22.16 3.66 -12.94
CA ARG A 45 21.37 2.42 -12.89
C ARG A 45 20.33 2.35 -14.01
N ALA A 46 19.73 3.48 -14.37
CA ALA A 46 18.74 3.55 -15.43
C ALA A 46 19.35 3.64 -16.85
N ASP A 47 20.68 3.69 -16.96
CA ASP A 47 21.44 3.90 -18.21
C ASP A 47 21.08 5.22 -18.92
N PHE A 48 21.10 6.32 -18.17
CA PHE A 48 20.88 7.67 -18.69
C PHE A 48 21.95 8.67 -18.23
N ALA A 49 22.16 9.73 -19.02
CA ALA A 49 23.01 10.85 -18.64
C ALA A 49 22.40 11.65 -17.47
N HIS A 50 23.23 12.30 -16.65
CA HIS A 50 22.76 13.08 -15.49
C HIS A 50 21.74 14.17 -15.87
N GLY A 51 21.95 14.87 -16.98
CA GLY A 51 21.03 15.90 -17.46
C GLY A 51 19.62 15.39 -17.72
N THR A 52 19.46 14.10 -18.06
CA THR A 52 18.15 13.48 -18.33
C THR A 52 17.26 13.46 -17.10
N PHE A 53 17.81 13.28 -15.90
CA PHE A 53 17.03 13.33 -14.65
C PHE A 53 16.39 14.69 -14.43
N TYR A 54 17.16 15.76 -14.67
CA TYR A 54 16.73 17.13 -14.42
C TYR A 54 15.68 17.65 -15.41
N LEU A 55 15.40 16.91 -16.49
CA LEU A 55 14.24 17.15 -17.35
C LEU A 55 12.91 16.76 -16.67
N HIS A 56 12.96 15.93 -15.63
CA HIS A 56 11.78 15.38 -14.97
C HIS A 56 11.64 15.82 -13.50
N TRP A 57 12.76 16.00 -12.79
CA TRP A 57 12.74 16.37 -11.37
C TRP A 57 13.83 17.36 -11.01
N LYS A 58 13.52 18.26 -10.07
CA LYS A 58 14.48 19.22 -9.53
C LYS A 58 15.54 18.55 -8.64
N ASP A 59 15.13 17.56 -7.85
CA ASP A 59 15.99 16.90 -6.87
C ASP A 59 15.51 15.46 -6.60
N LYS A 60 16.21 14.76 -5.69
CA LYS A 60 15.87 13.39 -5.31
C LYS A 60 14.53 13.26 -4.55
N ARG A 61 14.02 14.34 -3.95
CA ARG A 61 12.70 14.30 -3.28
C ARG A 61 11.59 14.19 -4.32
N GLY A 62 11.70 14.93 -5.42
CA GLY A 62 10.71 14.85 -6.50
C GLY A 62 10.53 13.43 -7.05
N VAL A 63 11.63 12.73 -7.33
CA VAL A 63 11.54 11.33 -7.80
C VAL A 63 11.04 10.38 -6.72
N ALA A 64 11.44 10.59 -5.45
CA ALA A 64 10.97 9.77 -4.34
C ALA A 64 9.46 9.92 -4.13
N HIS A 65 8.95 11.16 -4.19
CA HIS A 65 7.52 11.46 -4.10
C HIS A 65 6.73 10.71 -5.19
N ASP A 66 7.16 10.81 -6.44
CA ASP A 66 6.50 10.13 -7.55
C ASP A 66 6.59 8.60 -7.44
N VAL A 67 7.72 8.07 -6.97
CA VAL A 67 7.91 6.63 -6.74
C VAL A 67 6.96 6.14 -5.65
N LEU A 68 6.89 6.83 -4.51
CA LEU A 68 6.05 6.43 -3.38
C LEU A 68 4.56 6.60 -3.71
N THR A 69 4.19 7.65 -4.44
CA THR A 69 2.84 7.84 -4.98
C THR A 69 2.44 6.67 -5.87
N ALA A 70 3.26 6.36 -6.89
CA ALA A 70 3.02 5.25 -7.80
C ALA A 70 3.01 3.89 -7.09
N PHE A 71 3.84 3.74 -6.05
CA PHE A 71 3.86 2.54 -5.22
C PHE A 71 2.54 2.36 -4.46
N MET A 72 2.05 3.39 -3.76
CA MET A 72 0.76 3.31 -3.04
C MET A 72 -0.42 3.11 -3.99
N GLU A 73 -0.38 3.72 -5.18
CA GLU A 73 -1.36 3.45 -6.25
C GLU A 73 -1.30 2.00 -6.73
N ALA A 74 -0.09 1.44 -6.91
CA ALA A 74 0.10 0.05 -7.31
C ALA A 74 -0.44 -0.91 -6.25
N ILE A 75 -0.24 -0.62 -4.96
CA ILE A 75 -0.85 -1.40 -3.86
C ILE A 75 -2.37 -1.42 -4.03
N ARG A 76 -2.99 -0.26 -4.28
CA ARG A 76 -4.44 -0.16 -4.47
C ARG A 76 -4.91 -0.91 -5.72
N ALA A 77 -4.19 -0.80 -6.83
CA ALA A 77 -4.56 -1.38 -8.12
C ALA A 77 -4.44 -2.91 -8.15
N HIS A 78 -3.47 -3.48 -7.43
CA HIS A 78 -3.23 -4.92 -7.40
C HIS A 78 -3.94 -5.65 -6.25
N ARG A 79 -4.78 -4.96 -5.46
CA ARG A 79 -5.57 -5.62 -4.41
C ARG A 79 -6.36 -6.78 -4.99
N PRO A 80 -6.41 -7.93 -4.29
CA PRO A 80 -7.19 -9.07 -4.72
C PRO A 80 -8.64 -8.68 -5.07
N ARG A 81 -9.09 -9.11 -6.25
CA ARG A 81 -10.47 -8.90 -6.69
C ARG A 81 -11.41 -9.72 -5.82
N ARG A 82 -12.55 -9.13 -5.48
CA ARG A 82 -13.65 -9.84 -4.82
C ARG A 82 -14.11 -10.97 -5.74
N ARG A 83 -14.24 -12.18 -5.19
CA ARG A 83 -14.98 -13.28 -5.83
C ARG A 83 -16.43 -13.31 -5.29
N PRO A 84 -17.40 -13.75 -6.10
CA PRO A 84 -18.76 -14.00 -5.60
C PRO A 84 -18.74 -14.94 -4.40
N ALA A 85 -19.74 -14.83 -3.52
CA ALA A 85 -19.93 -15.62 -2.29
C ALA A 85 -18.87 -15.46 -1.17
N GLN A 86 -17.76 -14.76 -1.37
CA GLN A 86 -16.79 -14.50 -0.28
C GLN A 86 -17.39 -13.63 0.82
N SER A 87 -17.36 -14.12 2.06
CA SER A 87 -17.71 -13.40 3.29
C SER A 87 -16.79 -12.22 3.56
N PHE A 88 -17.18 -11.32 4.47
CA PHE A 88 -16.32 -10.22 4.89
C PHE A 88 -15.02 -10.71 5.51
N TYR A 89 -15.08 -11.75 6.33
CA TYR A 89 -13.93 -12.34 6.98
C TYR A 89 -12.91 -12.91 5.99
N GLU A 90 -13.34 -13.70 5.01
CA GLU A 90 -12.44 -14.24 3.97
C GLU A 90 -11.77 -13.13 3.17
N ARG A 91 -12.50 -12.04 2.89
CA ARG A 91 -11.93 -10.86 2.22
C ARG A 91 -10.86 -10.17 3.07
N LEU A 92 -11.05 -10.10 4.40
CA LEU A 92 -10.04 -9.59 5.31
C LEU A 92 -8.79 -10.49 5.31
N VAL A 93 -8.94 -11.81 5.40
CA VAL A 93 -7.80 -12.75 5.40
C VAL A 93 -7.00 -12.63 4.11
N ILE A 94 -7.68 -12.63 2.96
CA ILE A 94 -7.04 -12.45 1.64
C ILE A 94 -6.34 -11.08 1.55
N GLY A 95 -6.96 -10.02 2.07
CA GLY A 95 -6.39 -8.68 2.10
C GLY A 95 -5.12 -8.60 2.96
N HIS A 96 -5.13 -9.23 4.15
CA HIS A 96 -3.98 -9.27 5.04
C HIS A 96 -2.84 -10.11 4.45
N LEU A 97 -3.11 -11.28 3.86
CA LEU A 97 -2.08 -12.06 3.17
C LEU A 97 -1.40 -11.26 2.05
N TYR A 98 -2.20 -10.57 1.24
CA TYR A 98 -1.68 -9.67 0.21
C TYR A 98 -0.80 -8.57 0.81
N TYR A 99 -1.25 -7.94 1.90
CA TYR A 99 -0.52 -6.85 2.51
C TYR A 99 0.77 -7.29 3.22
N ILE A 100 0.75 -8.45 3.88
CA ILE A 100 1.93 -9.08 4.51
C ILE A 100 3.01 -9.36 3.46
N ASP A 101 2.64 -10.01 2.35
CA ASP A 101 3.57 -10.31 1.25
C ASP A 101 4.13 -9.02 0.62
N LEU A 102 3.26 -8.03 0.38
CA LEU A 102 3.66 -6.74 -0.15
C LEU A 102 4.65 -6.03 0.78
N TYR A 103 4.37 -5.99 2.08
CA TYR A 103 5.23 -5.34 3.07
C TYR A 103 6.60 -6.03 3.14
N ARG A 104 6.63 -7.37 3.18
CA ARG A 104 7.87 -8.16 3.18
C ARG A 104 8.75 -7.84 1.96
N ARG A 105 8.16 -7.78 0.76
CA ARG A 105 8.91 -7.56 -0.48
C ARG A 105 9.38 -6.12 -0.67
N ASN A 106 8.72 -5.15 -0.02
CA ASN A 106 8.92 -3.73 -0.28
C ASN A 106 9.27 -2.94 0.99
N ILE A 107 9.97 -3.57 1.94
CA ILE A 107 10.26 -2.99 3.25
C ILE A 107 11.01 -1.65 3.19
N GLY A 108 11.89 -1.45 2.20
CA GLY A 108 12.62 -0.19 2.03
C GLY A 108 11.71 0.94 1.56
N LEU A 109 10.78 0.68 0.64
CA LEU A 109 9.77 1.66 0.23
C LEU A 109 8.79 1.99 1.37
N MET A 110 8.32 0.98 2.12
CA MET A 110 7.42 1.20 3.27
C MET A 110 8.09 2.03 4.37
N ARG A 111 9.35 1.74 4.69
CA ARG A 111 10.14 2.51 5.65
C ARG A 111 10.40 3.94 5.16
N CYS A 112 10.75 4.10 3.88
CA CYS A 112 10.97 5.41 3.26
C CYS A 112 9.72 6.29 3.37
N GLN A 113 8.55 5.73 3.05
CA GLN A 113 7.27 6.43 3.19
C GLN A 113 7.01 6.90 4.62
N GLY A 114 7.19 6.03 5.63
CA GLY A 114 6.98 6.40 7.03
C GLY A 114 7.94 7.51 7.50
N GLN A 115 9.23 7.38 7.20
CA GLN A 115 10.25 8.36 7.61
C GLN A 115 10.00 9.74 6.98
N LEU A 116 9.68 9.79 5.69
CA LEU A 116 9.41 11.07 5.03
C LEU A 116 8.09 11.68 5.45
N ALA A 117 7.07 10.87 5.76
CA ALA A 117 5.80 11.35 6.27
C ALA A 117 5.92 12.05 7.63
N ASP A 118 6.87 11.65 8.48
CA ASP A 118 7.13 12.32 9.77
C ASP A 118 7.80 13.70 9.60
N GLU A 119 8.45 13.95 8.47
CA GLU A 119 9.22 15.17 8.22
C GLU A 119 8.55 16.13 7.23
N LEU A 120 7.73 15.62 6.30
CA LEU A 120 7.25 16.36 5.12
C LEU A 120 5.77 16.04 4.81
N ASP A 121 4.92 17.08 4.89
CA ASP A 121 3.46 16.97 4.70
C ASP A 121 3.07 16.35 3.34
N GLU A 122 3.83 16.64 2.28
CA GLU A 122 3.56 16.09 0.94
C GLU A 122 3.68 14.55 0.91
N PHE A 123 4.57 13.97 1.70
CA PHE A 123 4.69 12.52 1.84
C PHE A 123 3.63 11.97 2.80
N ALA A 124 3.30 12.68 3.87
CA ALA A 124 2.21 12.29 4.77
C ALA A 124 0.87 12.17 4.03
N ALA A 125 0.59 13.09 3.10
CA ALA A 125 -0.62 13.10 2.29
C ALA A 125 -0.80 11.80 1.46
N ILE A 126 0.28 11.25 0.89
CA ILE A 126 0.25 10.00 0.11
C ILE A 126 -0.34 8.85 0.95
N GLY A 127 0.19 8.67 2.16
CA GLY A 127 -0.24 7.62 3.07
C GLY A 127 -1.67 7.85 3.59
N LEU A 128 -1.99 9.09 3.95
CA LEU A 128 -3.32 9.45 4.46
C LEU A 128 -4.41 9.21 3.41
N GLU A 129 -4.19 9.60 2.16
CA GLU A 129 -5.14 9.36 1.07
C GLU A 129 -5.36 7.85 0.85
N ALA A 130 -4.29 7.07 0.81
CA ALA A 130 -4.36 5.62 0.62
C ALA A 130 -5.11 4.92 1.76
N ASN A 131 -4.85 5.33 3.00
CA ASN A 131 -5.49 4.79 4.20
C ASN A 131 -6.97 5.17 4.28
N LEU A 132 -7.33 6.41 3.96
CA LEU A 132 -8.73 6.85 3.91
C LEU A 132 -9.51 6.10 2.83
N ALA A 133 -8.93 5.92 1.64
CA ALA A 133 -9.54 5.15 0.56
C ALA A 133 -9.76 3.68 0.94
N LEU A 134 -8.80 3.07 1.65
CA LEU A 134 -8.94 1.71 2.18
C LEU A 134 -10.01 1.63 3.27
N ALA A 135 -10.02 2.54 4.23
CA ALA A 135 -11.00 2.61 5.31
C ALA A 135 -12.43 2.68 4.75
N HIS A 136 -12.69 3.58 3.80
CA HIS A 136 -13.99 3.65 3.13
C HIS A 136 -14.37 2.34 2.40
N ARG A 137 -13.41 1.66 1.78
CA ARG A 137 -13.65 0.37 1.12
C ARG A 137 -14.03 -0.72 2.13
N ILE A 138 -13.36 -0.76 3.28
CA ILE A 138 -13.62 -1.69 4.37
C ILE A 138 -15.00 -1.44 4.97
N VAL A 139 -15.32 -0.19 5.30
CA VAL A 139 -16.62 0.21 5.85
C VAL A 139 -17.76 -0.21 4.91
N ARG A 140 -17.65 0.10 3.61
CA ARG A 140 -18.64 -0.36 2.61
C ARG A 140 -18.73 -1.89 2.49
N ALA A 141 -17.64 -2.61 2.75
CA ALA A 141 -17.63 -4.06 2.74
C ALA A 141 -18.29 -4.65 3.99
N ALA A 142 -18.15 -4.00 5.14
CA ALA A 142 -18.83 -4.35 6.38
C ALA A 142 -20.35 -4.09 6.27
N GLU A 143 -20.77 -2.95 5.73
CA GLU A 143 -22.19 -2.63 5.49
C GLU A 143 -22.89 -3.66 4.58
N ARG A 144 -22.19 -4.15 3.55
CA ARG A 144 -22.73 -5.20 2.68
C ARG A 144 -22.91 -6.55 3.39
N GLU A 145 -22.08 -6.82 4.40
CA GLU A 145 -22.16 -8.04 5.21
C GLU A 145 -23.24 -7.95 6.28
N ALA A 146 -23.39 -6.76 6.86
CA ALA A 146 -24.36 -6.45 7.90
C ALA A 146 -25.15 -5.19 7.51
N PRO A 147 -26.25 -5.33 6.76
CA PRO A 147 -27.08 -4.20 6.30
C PRO A 147 -27.63 -3.33 7.44
N SER A 148 -27.69 -3.84 8.68
CA SER A 148 -28.05 -3.06 9.87
C SER A 148 -27.13 -1.85 10.10
N LEU A 149 -25.89 -1.90 9.61
CA LEU A 149 -24.91 -0.82 9.76
C LEU A 149 -25.15 0.40 8.86
N THR A 150 -26.00 0.28 7.82
CA THR A 150 -26.21 1.35 6.84
C THR A 150 -26.83 2.62 7.46
N GLY A 151 -27.57 2.47 8.56
CA GLY A 151 -28.15 3.61 9.30
C GLY A 151 -27.25 4.20 10.38
N GLU A 152 -26.09 3.59 10.65
CA GLU A 152 -25.19 4.03 11.72
C GLU A 152 -24.25 5.16 11.28
N PRO A 153 -23.85 6.07 12.19
CA PRO A 153 -22.89 7.12 11.90
C PRO A 153 -21.61 6.58 11.25
N VAL A 154 -21.17 7.21 10.16
CA VAL A 154 -20.01 6.75 9.39
C VAL A 154 -18.68 7.06 10.08
N ALA A 155 -18.60 8.18 10.81
CA ALA A 155 -17.33 8.66 11.39
C ALA A 155 -16.71 7.69 12.41
N PRO A 156 -17.44 7.12 13.39
CA PRO A 156 -16.88 6.10 14.30
C PRO A 156 -16.41 4.84 13.56
N ARG A 157 -17.13 4.43 12.50
CA ARG A 157 -16.78 3.25 11.71
C ARG A 157 -15.53 3.48 10.86
N LEU A 158 -15.35 4.69 10.32
CA LEU A 158 -14.10 5.11 9.68
C LEU A 158 -12.95 5.15 10.68
N ALA A 159 -13.17 5.70 11.88
CA ALA A 159 -12.15 5.72 12.92
C ALA A 159 -11.72 4.29 13.32
N ALA A 160 -12.67 3.36 13.49
CA ALA A 160 -12.39 1.96 13.75
C ALA A 160 -11.58 1.31 12.62
N ALA A 161 -11.95 1.54 11.36
CA ALA A 161 -11.22 1.02 10.21
C ALA A 161 -9.80 1.61 10.11
N LEU A 162 -9.63 2.91 10.34
CA LEU A 162 -8.32 3.58 10.35
C LEU A 162 -7.43 3.09 11.50
N GLY A 163 -7.98 2.90 12.69
CA GLY A 163 -7.24 2.32 13.82
C GLY A 163 -6.79 0.88 13.54
N CYS A 164 -7.66 0.08 12.91
CA CYS A 164 -7.31 -1.25 12.44
C CYS A 164 -6.16 -1.24 11.41
N ILE A 165 -6.20 -0.32 10.43
CA ILE A 165 -5.14 -0.13 9.44
C ILE A 165 -3.82 0.24 10.13
N ALA A 166 -3.83 1.25 11.01
CA ALA A 166 -2.64 1.71 11.72
C ALA A 166 -2.01 0.61 12.59
N MET A 167 -2.83 -0.22 13.24
CA MET A 167 -2.36 -1.39 14.01
C MET A 167 -1.58 -2.36 13.12
N VAL A 168 -2.11 -2.68 11.94
CA VAL A 168 -1.44 -3.60 11.00
C VAL A 168 -0.15 -2.99 10.47
N ASP A 169 -0.18 -1.72 10.04
CA ASP A 169 1.00 -1.02 9.54
C ASP A 169 2.15 -1.04 10.56
N LYS A 170 1.84 -0.70 11.81
CA LYS A 170 2.82 -0.67 12.88
C LYS A 170 3.36 -2.06 13.21
N LEU A 171 2.48 -3.07 13.28
CA LEU A 171 2.90 -4.44 13.56
C LEU A 171 3.82 -4.99 12.46
N LEU A 172 3.44 -4.83 11.19
CA LEU A 172 4.26 -5.30 10.07
C LEU A 172 5.58 -4.53 9.97
N HIS A 173 5.58 -3.24 10.32
CA HIS A 173 6.82 -2.48 10.46
C HIS A 173 7.75 -3.11 11.51
N ASP A 174 7.25 -3.44 12.70
CA ASP A 174 8.08 -4.05 13.74
C ASP A 174 8.58 -5.45 13.33
N VAL A 175 7.73 -6.26 12.70
CA VAL A 175 8.10 -7.60 12.21
C VAL A 175 9.20 -7.52 11.15
N PHE A 176 8.99 -6.72 10.11
CA PHE A 176 9.86 -6.74 8.92
C PHE A 176 11.01 -5.73 8.97
N ALA A 177 10.85 -4.58 9.63
CA ALA A 177 11.90 -3.57 9.74
C ALA A 177 12.72 -3.68 11.03
N ARG A 178 12.13 -4.19 12.12
CA ARG A 178 12.79 -4.23 13.45
C ARG A 178 13.07 -5.64 13.95
N GLY A 179 12.67 -6.68 13.21
CA GLY A 179 12.95 -8.06 13.54
C GLY A 179 12.14 -8.60 14.72
N LEU A 180 10.95 -8.04 14.99
CA LEU A 180 10.03 -8.61 15.98
C LEU A 180 9.63 -10.04 15.57
N VAL A 181 9.95 -11.01 16.42
CA VAL A 181 9.57 -12.42 16.20
C VAL A 181 8.25 -12.69 16.91
N ILE A 182 7.17 -12.83 16.14
CA ILE A 182 5.83 -13.16 16.66
C ILE A 182 5.63 -14.70 16.76
N GLY A 183 6.38 -15.49 15.99
CA GLY A 183 6.25 -16.95 15.98
C GLY A 183 5.00 -17.48 15.27
N LEU A 184 4.38 -16.66 14.42
CA LEU A 184 3.23 -17.04 13.58
C LEU A 184 3.64 -17.13 12.10
N SER A 185 3.05 -18.08 11.38
CA SER A 185 3.04 -18.06 9.92
C SER A 185 2.23 -16.89 9.37
N ASP A 186 2.41 -16.56 8.09
CA ASP A 186 1.62 -15.51 7.42
C ASP A 186 0.13 -15.77 7.48
N GLN A 187 -0.26 -17.04 7.37
CA GLN A 187 -1.66 -17.44 7.44
C GLN A 187 -2.23 -17.22 8.84
N GLU A 188 -1.51 -17.62 9.89
CA GLU A 188 -1.94 -17.41 11.28
C GLU A 188 -1.99 -15.93 11.64
N LEU A 189 -1.00 -15.13 11.20
CA LEU A 189 -0.99 -13.70 11.39
C LEU A 189 -2.16 -13.03 10.68
N ALA A 190 -2.41 -13.36 9.41
CA ALA A 190 -3.53 -12.83 8.64
C ALA A 190 -4.88 -13.19 9.26
N THR A 191 -5.06 -14.43 9.71
CA THR A 191 -6.27 -14.90 10.41
C THR A 191 -6.48 -14.15 11.72
N THR A 192 -5.42 -13.96 12.51
CA THR A 192 -5.44 -13.23 13.80
C THR A 192 -5.85 -11.77 13.61
N LEU A 193 -5.19 -11.07 12.67
CA LEU A 193 -5.52 -9.68 12.36
C LEU A 193 -6.95 -9.53 11.82
N SER A 194 -7.37 -10.44 10.94
CA SER A 194 -8.72 -10.44 10.36
C SER A 194 -9.80 -10.67 11.39
N LEU A 195 -9.54 -11.50 12.41
CA LEU A 195 -10.49 -11.74 13.50
C LEU A 195 -10.68 -10.46 14.33
N SER A 196 -9.59 -9.79 14.70
CA SER A 196 -9.64 -8.51 15.41
C SER A 196 -10.41 -7.45 14.62
N TRP A 197 -10.16 -7.36 13.30
CA TRP A 197 -10.87 -6.43 12.43
C TRP A 197 -12.36 -6.76 12.30
N HIS A 198 -12.70 -8.03 12.15
CA HIS A 198 -14.11 -8.47 12.06
C HIS A 198 -14.88 -8.11 13.33
N ARG A 199 -14.29 -8.36 14.51
CA ARG A 199 -14.85 -7.98 15.81
C ARG A 199 -14.99 -6.47 15.96
N ALA A 200 -13.95 -5.72 15.61
CA ALA A 200 -13.96 -4.26 15.72
C ALA A 200 -15.00 -3.59 14.81
N LEU A 201 -15.25 -4.17 13.62
CA LEU A 201 -16.12 -3.56 12.61
C LEU A 201 -17.56 -4.07 12.62
N LEU A 202 -17.80 -5.32 13.05
CA LEU A 202 -19.12 -5.94 13.07
C LEU A 202 -19.62 -6.31 14.48
N GLY A 203 -18.79 -6.16 15.52
CA GLY A 203 -19.17 -6.45 16.91
C GLY A 203 -19.40 -7.94 17.22
N ARG A 204 -18.97 -8.86 16.34
CA ARG A 204 -19.21 -10.31 16.47
C ARG A 204 -18.10 -11.15 15.84
N ASP A 205 -18.09 -12.44 16.16
CA ASP A 205 -17.22 -13.42 15.50
C ASP A 205 -17.69 -13.76 14.08
N PRO A 206 -16.77 -14.17 13.18
CA PRO A 206 -17.16 -14.67 11.87
C PRO A 206 -17.88 -16.03 12.02
N PRO A 207 -18.84 -16.35 11.14
CA PRO A 207 -19.70 -17.54 11.28
C PRO A 207 -18.99 -18.90 11.15
N SER A 208 -17.71 -18.93 10.75
CA SER A 208 -16.93 -20.16 10.55
C SER A 208 -15.53 -20.03 11.14
N MET A 209 -15.42 -19.99 12.47
CA MET A 209 -14.16 -20.30 13.16
C MET A 209 -14.10 -21.82 13.35
N PRO A 210 -13.16 -22.56 12.74
CA PRO A 210 -12.80 -23.85 13.29
C PRO A 210 -12.20 -23.60 14.67
N GLY A 211 -12.82 -24.19 15.70
CA GLY A 211 -12.29 -24.21 17.06
C GLY A 211 -10.99 -24.99 17.18
#